data_AF-A0A147BMF9-F1
#
_entry.id   AF-A0A147BMF9-F1
#
_cell.length_a   1.000
_cell.length_b   1.000
_cell.length_c   1.000
_cell.angle_alpha   90.00
_cell.angle_beta   90.00
_cell.angle_gamma   90.00
#
_symmetry.space_group_name_H-M   'P 1'
#
loop_
_entity.id
_entity.type
_entity.pdbx_description
1 polymer ?
#
loop_
_entity_poly.entity_id
_entity_poly.type
_entity_poly.pdbx_seq_one_letter_code
_entity_poly.pdbx_strand_id
1 'polypeptide(L)'
;RRTKDWAREHSLSLRSSPSGNLAVHCDRCACSPRFNEIQILARHKTKYAREIDGAFFIANHDAGMCISAPSLALVSDEMNFIRKAGKYV
;
A
#
# COMPACT_ATOMS: atom_id res chain seq x y z
N ARG A 1 -12.62 -12.44 2.15
CA ARG A 1 -11.98 -13.34 3.14
C ARG A 1 -10.52 -12.96 3.35
N ARG A 2 -9.65 -13.13 2.34
CA ARG A 2 -8.20 -12.84 2.42
C ARG A 2 -7.79 -11.48 3.05
N THR A 3 -8.50 -10.38 2.77
CA THR A 3 -8.16 -9.05 3.34
C THR A 3 -8.36 -8.96 4.85
N LYS A 4 -9.41 -9.59 5.38
CA LYS A 4 -9.67 -9.60 6.84
C LYS A 4 -8.61 -10.42 7.57
N ASP A 5 -8.22 -11.55 6.99
CA ASP A 5 -7.17 -12.41 7.56
C ASP A 5 -5.80 -11.70 7.55
N TRP A 6 -5.46 -11.02 6.45
CA TRP A 6 -4.26 -10.20 6.32
C TRP A 6 -4.22 -9.05 7.34
N ALA A 7 -5.32 -8.32 7.50
CA ALA A 7 -5.40 -7.21 8.46
C ALA A 7 -5.24 -7.71 9.91
N ARG A 8 -5.84 -8.86 10.23
CA ARG A 8 -5.69 -9.50 11.53
C ARG A 8 -4.24 -9.93 11.79
N GLU A 9 -3.59 -10.55 10.81
CA GLU A 9 -2.18 -10.95 10.90
C GLU A 9 -1.28 -9.75 11.18
N HIS A 10 -1.43 -8.66 10.42
CA HIS A 10 -0.66 -7.44 10.62
C HIS A 10 -0.94 -6.80 11.99
N SER A 11 -2.21 -6.78 12.42
CA SER A 11 -2.56 -6.29 13.76
C SER A 11 -1.95 -7.12 14.88
N LEU A 12 -1.76 -8.43 14.69
CA LEU A 12 -1.11 -9.29 15.68
C LEU A 12 0.39 -9.05 15.71
N SER A 13 1.03 -8.88 14.55
CA SER A 13 2.47 -8.58 14.45
C SER A 13 2.87 -7.27 15.14
N LEU A 14 1.95 -6.31 15.29
CA LEU A 14 2.20 -5.09 16.08
C LEU A 14 2.28 -5.35 17.59
N ARG A 15 1.64 -6.42 18.09
CA ARG A 15 1.49 -6.72 19.52
C ARG A 15 2.54 -7.72 20.01
N SER A 16 2.97 -8.65 19.16
CA SER A 16 3.93 -9.69 19.50
C SER A 16 5.33 -9.30 19.06
N SER A 17 6.14 -8.73 19.97
CA SER A 17 7.54 -8.29 19.77
C SER A 17 7.78 -7.45 18.50
N PRO A 18 8.10 -6.15 18.59
CA PRO A 18 8.16 -5.26 17.44
C PRO A 18 9.41 -5.51 16.57
N SER A 19 9.38 -6.57 15.77
CA SER A 19 10.47 -6.93 14.83
C SER A 19 10.07 -6.76 13.37
N GLY A 20 8.79 -6.61 13.07
CA GLY A 20 8.31 -6.35 11.70
C GLY A 20 8.45 -4.87 11.32
N ASN A 21 8.69 -4.61 10.02
CA ASN A 21 8.82 -3.25 9.48
C ASN A 21 7.68 -2.33 9.88
N LEU A 22 6.43 -2.82 9.87
CA LEU A 22 5.27 -2.03 10.27
C LEU A 22 5.31 -1.66 11.76
N ALA A 23 5.73 -2.58 12.64
CA ALA A 23 5.80 -2.33 14.08
C ALA A 23 6.89 -1.31 14.42
N VAL A 24 8.10 -1.49 13.85
CA VAL A 24 9.22 -0.54 14.00
C VAL A 24 8.85 0.84 13.45
N HIS A 25 8.12 0.87 12.34
CA HIS A 25 7.66 2.12 11.75
C HIS A 25 6.66 2.86 12.64
N CYS A 26 5.65 2.16 13.15
CA CYS A 26 4.63 2.77 14.02
C CYS A 26 5.24 3.31 15.32
N ASP A 27 6.23 2.59 15.88
CA ASP A 27 6.99 3.02 17.06
C ASP A 27 7.77 4.32 16.82
N ARG A 28 8.52 4.40 15.71
CA ARG A 28 9.37 5.57 15.40
C ARG A 28 8.62 6.78 14.85
N CYS A 29 7.57 6.56 14.06
CA CYS A 29 6.83 7.61 13.36
C CYS A 29 5.55 8.02 14.10
N ALA A 30 5.22 7.39 15.22
CA ALA A 30 3.96 7.55 15.95
C ALA A 30 2.70 7.34 15.08
N CYS A 31 2.84 6.61 13.97
CA CYS A 31 1.75 6.29 13.06
C CYS A 31 0.86 5.19 13.63
N SER A 32 -0.45 5.30 13.40
CA SER A 32 -1.42 4.26 13.76
C SER A 32 -2.03 3.63 12.49
N PRO A 33 -1.89 2.31 12.28
CA PRO A 33 -2.44 1.66 11.10
C PRO A 33 -3.97 1.57 11.15
N ARG A 34 -4.63 1.99 10.07
CA ARG A 34 -6.10 2.08 9.95
C ARG A 34 -6.72 0.80 9.37
N PHE A 35 -6.62 -0.33 10.07
CA PHE A 35 -7.10 -1.63 9.56
C PHE A 35 -8.60 -1.69 9.25
N ASN A 36 -9.43 -0.88 9.92
CA ASN A 36 -10.88 -0.84 9.70
C ASN A 36 -11.29 -0.10 8.43
N GLU A 37 -10.34 0.60 7.79
CA GLU A 37 -10.60 1.49 6.65
C GLU A 37 -9.92 0.99 5.37
N ILE A 38 -9.53 -0.29 5.34
CA ILE A 38 -8.88 -0.87 4.18
C ILE A 38 -9.89 -1.01 3.04
N GLN A 39 -9.64 -0.26 1.97
CA GLN A 39 -10.31 -0.41 0.68
C GLN A 39 -9.42 -1.16 -0.31
N ILE A 40 -10.01 -2.07 -1.09
CA ILE A 40 -9.29 -2.73 -2.18
C ILE A 40 -9.38 -1.82 -3.41
N LEU A 41 -8.25 -1.23 -3.80
CA LEU A 41 -8.17 -0.32 -4.94
C LEU A 41 -8.22 -1.06 -6.29
N ALA A 42 -7.57 -2.23 -6.38
CA ALA A 42 -7.52 -3.03 -7.60
C ALA A 42 -7.26 -4.52 -7.31
N ARG A 43 -7.59 -5.40 -8.27
CA ARG A 43 -7.34 -6.85 -8.18
C ARG A 43 -6.78 -7.39 -9.49
N HIS A 44 -5.52 -7.81 -9.47
CA HIS A 44 -4.85 -8.39 -10.64
C HIS A 44 -4.32 -9.79 -10.34
N LYS A 45 -4.34 -10.66 -11.37
CA LYS A 45 -3.85 -12.04 -11.26
C LYS A 45 -2.32 -12.11 -11.24
N THR A 46 -1.66 -11.21 -11.97
CA THR A 46 -0.20 -11.21 -12.11
C THR A 46 0.44 -10.33 -11.04
N LYS A 47 1.63 -10.73 -10.58
CA LYS A 47 2.43 -9.93 -9.64
C LYS A 47 2.75 -8.56 -10.23
N TYR A 48 3.26 -8.54 -11.46
CA TYR A 48 3.73 -7.33 -12.11
C TYR A 48 2.64 -6.25 -12.27
N ALA A 49 1.41 -6.64 -12.66
CA ALA A 49 0.31 -5.68 -12.74
C ALA A 49 -0.03 -5.06 -11.37
N ARG A 50 -0.03 -5.87 -10.29
CA ARG A 50 -0.25 -5.34 -8.93
C ARG A 50 0.86 -4.40 -8.49
N GLU A 51 2.10 -4.66 -8.88
CA GLU A 51 3.22 -3.77 -8.55
C GLU A 51 3.14 -2.45 -9.30
N ILE A 52 2.72 -2.46 -10.58
CA ILE A 52 2.46 -1.25 -11.35
C ILE A 52 1.33 -0.43 -10.71
N ASP A 53 0.16 -1.03 -10.45
CA ASP A 53 -0.95 -0.30 -9.82
C ASP A 53 -0.57 0.18 -8.42
N GLY A 54 0.15 -0.63 -7.64
CA GLY A 54 0.65 -0.24 -6.32
C GLY A 54 1.57 0.97 -6.39
N ALA A 55 2.51 1.00 -7.33
CA ALA A 55 3.39 2.14 -7.56
C ALA A 55 2.60 3.39 -7.98
N PHE A 56 1.62 3.22 -8.87
CA PHE A 56 0.75 4.30 -9.31
C PHE A 56 -0.06 4.89 -8.15
N PHE A 57 -0.73 4.06 -7.33
CA PHE A 57 -1.54 4.55 -6.21
C PHE A 57 -0.68 5.21 -5.13
N ILE A 58 0.48 4.64 -4.78
CA ILE A 58 1.41 5.24 -3.82
C ILE A 58 1.89 6.62 -4.30
N ALA A 59 2.24 6.75 -5.57
CA ALA A 59 2.73 8.00 -6.14
C ALA A 59 1.66 9.09 -6.28
N ASN A 60 0.36 8.74 -6.31
CA ASN A 60 -0.74 9.70 -6.37
C ASN A 60 -1.36 10.01 -4.98
N HIS A 61 -0.82 9.46 -3.89
CA HIS A 61 -1.27 9.82 -2.54
C HIS A 61 -0.60 11.11 -2.03
N ASP A 62 -1.23 11.75 -1.03
CA ASP A 62 -0.73 12.99 -0.42
C ASP A 62 0.69 12.81 0.16
N ALA A 63 1.58 13.76 -0.14
CA ALA A 63 2.98 13.75 0.30
C ALA A 63 3.18 13.78 1.83
N GLY A 64 2.13 14.09 2.59
CA GLY A 64 2.14 14.08 4.06
C GLY A 64 1.71 12.73 4.67
N MET A 65 1.30 11.76 3.86
CA MET A 65 0.85 10.46 4.35
C MET A 65 2.03 9.51 4.50
N CYS A 66 2.07 8.82 5.63
CA CYS A 66 3.13 7.87 5.91
C CYS A 66 2.88 6.53 5.19
N ILE A 67 3.33 6.45 3.94
CA ILE A 67 3.10 5.34 3.03
C ILE A 67 4.44 4.70 2.65
N SER A 68 4.45 3.38 2.52
CA SER A 68 5.63 2.64 2.08
C SER A 68 6.10 3.06 0.68
N ALA A 69 7.41 2.98 0.44
CA ALA A 69 7.96 3.16 -0.90
C ALA A 69 7.41 2.08 -1.86
N PRO A 70 7.16 2.43 -3.14
CA PRO A 70 6.67 1.48 -4.12
C PRO A 70 7.78 0.49 -4.54
N SER A 71 7.39 -0.73 -4.92
CA SER A 71 8.33 -1.74 -5.42
C SER A 71 8.93 -1.39 -6.80
N LEU A 72 8.28 -0.49 -7.54
CA LEU A 72 8.67 -0.01 -8.85
C LEU A 72 8.69 1.52 -8.84
N ALA A 73 9.67 2.11 -9.53
CA ALA A 73 9.67 3.54 -9.82
C ALA A 73 9.02 3.74 -11.20
N LEU A 74 7.89 4.45 -11.22
CA LEU A 74 7.22 4.81 -12.48
C LEU A 74 7.66 6.20 -12.90
N VAL A 75 8.00 6.36 -14.19
CA VAL A 75 8.30 7.68 -14.76
C VAL A 75 7.01 8.43 -15.12
N SER A 76 7.11 9.74 -15.34
CA SER A 76 5.95 10.61 -15.63
C SER A 76 5.11 10.11 -16.80
N ASP A 77 5.73 9.59 -17.86
CA ASP A 77 5.02 9.10 -19.04
C ASP A 77 4.24 7.81 -18.76
N GLU A 78 4.80 6.89 -17.96
CA GLU A 78 4.12 5.67 -17.52
C GLU A 78 2.93 6.02 -16.62
N MET A 79 3.12 6.95 -15.68
CA MET A 79 2.05 7.46 -14.83
C MET A 79 0.92 8.09 -15.66
N ASN A 80 1.27 8.89 -16.67
CA ASN A 80 0.31 9.51 -17.58
C ASN A 80 -0.42 8.48 -18.43
N PHE A 81 0.28 7.45 -18.92
CA PHE A 81 -0.32 6.35 -19.66
C PHE A 81 -1.36 5.61 -18.80
N ILE A 82 -0.98 5.22 -17.58
CA ILE A 82 -1.87 4.52 -16.65
C ILE A 82 -3.09 5.39 -16.30
N ARG A 83 -2.90 6.69 -16.07
CA ARG A 83 -4.01 7.63 -15.80
C ARG A 83 -5.01 7.72 -16.96
N LYS A 84 -4.52 7.70 -18.21
CA LYS A 84 -5.37 7.79 -19.41
C LYS A 84 -6.02 6.44 -19.78
N ALA A 85 -5.31 5.34 -19.57
CA ALA A 85 -5.74 4.00 -19.96
C ALA A 85 -6.55 3.29 -18.87
N GLY A 86 -6.32 3.64 -17.60
CA GLY A 86 -6.95 3.04 -16.44
C GLY A 86 -8.39 3.51 -16.25
N LYS A 87 -9.27 2.60 -15.83
CA LYS A 87 -10.64 2.91 -15.38
C LYS A 87 -10.69 3.58 -14.00
N TYR A 88 -9.62 4.27 -13.60
CA TYR A 88 -9.51 4.91 -12.31
C TYR A 88 -10.06 6.33 -12.46
N VAL A 89 -11.38 6.43 -12.34
CA VAL A 89 -12.16 7.69 -12.30
C VAL A 89 -12.33 8.10 -10.84
#